data_AF-A0A537WXT1-F1
#
_entry.id   AF-A0A537WXT1-F1
#
_cell.length_a   1.000
_cell.length_b   1.000
_cell.length_c   1.000
_cell.angle_alpha   90.00
_cell.angle_beta   90.00
_cell.angle_gamma   90.00
#
_symmetry.space_group_name_H-M   'P 1'
#
loop_
_entity.id
_entity.type
_entity.pdbx_description
1 polymer ?
#
loop_
_entity_poly.entity_id
_entity_poly.type
_entity_poly.pdbx_seq_one_letter_code
_entity_poly.pdbx_strand_id
1 'polypeptide(L)'
;MQQHLGGYEEREDDSVGLMGDDRLDEFAAPRRRWPTAVLTGIVMAVFAGGLWFFYHQGGRQPAPGPGGEVPLIRADDKPMKMKPDQPGGMPVPDQNVSVYDPKPGAAPVEKLLPPPEQPMPRPVPREATAPSAPSTAPAQSAPAATAAPQQQAAATTAAP
;
A
#
# COMPACT_ATOMS: atom_id res chain seq x y z
N MET A 1 -78.26 -28.53 73.38
CA MET A 1 -76.87 -28.45 73.89
C MET A 1 -75.93 -28.59 72.71
N GLN A 2 -74.77 -27.90 72.72
CA GLN A 2 -73.65 -28.04 71.77
C GLN A 2 -74.02 -27.71 70.31
N GLN A 3 -73.65 -26.56 69.75
CA GLN A 3 -72.29 -26.10 69.38
C GLN A 3 -71.56 -27.02 68.40
N HIS A 4 -71.48 -26.55 67.15
CA HIS A 4 -70.49 -26.88 66.13
C HIS A 4 -70.33 -25.55 65.36
N LEU A 5 -69.37 -24.68 65.67
CA LEU A 5 -67.97 -24.77 65.25
C LEU A 5 -67.89 -25.24 63.78
N GLY A 6 -67.50 -24.45 62.79
CA GLY A 6 -66.87 -23.14 62.82
C GLY A 6 -65.78 -23.13 61.75
N GLY A 7 -65.95 -22.31 60.71
CA GLY A 7 -64.88 -21.89 59.79
C GLY A 7 -64.17 -22.98 58.99
N TYR A 8 -64.64 -23.22 57.77
CA TYR A 8 -63.76 -23.44 56.63
C TYR A 8 -64.20 -22.46 55.55
N GLU A 9 -63.33 -21.51 55.21
CA GLU A 9 -63.57 -20.55 54.14
C GLU A 9 -63.63 -21.29 52.79
N GLU A 10 -64.54 -20.87 51.91
CA GLU A 10 -64.50 -21.23 50.49
C GLU A 10 -63.24 -20.63 49.86
N ARG A 11 -62.15 -21.39 49.91
CA ARG A 11 -61.07 -21.26 48.95
C ARG A 11 -61.60 -21.79 47.62
N GLU A 12 -62.10 -20.88 46.79
CA GLU A 12 -62.24 -21.07 45.35
C GLU A 12 -60.84 -21.14 44.70
N ASP A 13 -60.00 -22.07 45.18
CA ASP A 13 -58.70 -22.36 44.59
C ASP A 13 -58.93 -23.00 43.22
N ASP A 14 -58.35 -22.34 42.20
CA ASP A 14 -58.15 -22.72 40.81
C ASP A 14 -57.83 -24.22 40.57
N SER A 15 -58.85 -25.07 40.72
CA SER A 15 -58.71 -26.52 40.67
C SER A 15 -58.87 -27.05 39.25
N VAL A 16 -57.78 -26.89 38.50
CA VAL A 16 -57.35 -27.76 37.41
C VAL A 16 -58.39 -28.06 36.32
N GLY A 17 -58.54 -27.11 35.38
CA GLY A 17 -58.91 -27.41 34.00
C GLY A 17 -57.79 -28.19 33.28
N LEU A 18 -57.51 -29.41 33.73
CA LEU A 18 -56.43 -30.28 33.25
C LEU A 18 -56.92 -31.73 33.19
N MET A 19 -56.61 -32.44 32.11
CA MET A 19 -57.05 -33.83 31.84
C MET A 19 -58.58 -34.01 31.66
N GLY A 20 -59.19 -33.24 30.76
CA GLY A 20 -60.53 -33.50 30.24
C GLY A 20 -60.51 -33.78 28.74
N ASP A 21 -59.95 -32.84 27.99
CA ASP A 21 -60.18 -32.67 26.54
C ASP A 21 -59.40 -33.70 25.70
N ASP A 22 -58.19 -34.05 26.14
CA ASP A 22 -57.28 -34.99 25.46
C ASP A 22 -57.92 -36.39 25.24
N ARG A 23 -58.80 -36.80 26.16
CA ARG A 23 -59.45 -38.13 26.10
C ARG A 23 -60.55 -38.21 25.06
N LEU A 24 -61.05 -37.09 24.54
CA LEU A 24 -62.04 -37.10 23.46
C LEU A 24 -61.38 -37.33 22.09
N ASP A 25 -60.13 -36.89 21.94
CA ASP A 25 -59.33 -37.11 20.72
C ASP A 25 -58.74 -38.53 20.65
N GLU A 26 -58.49 -39.20 21.79
CA GLU A 26 -57.92 -40.55 21.83
C GLU A 26 -58.85 -41.63 21.25
N PHE A 27 -60.18 -41.42 21.29
CA PHE A 27 -61.17 -42.31 20.68
C PHE A 27 -61.54 -41.95 19.22
N ALA A 28 -60.89 -40.94 18.63
CA ALA A 28 -61.06 -40.63 17.21
C ALA A 28 -60.41 -41.74 16.35
N ALA A 29 -61.24 -42.71 15.92
CA ALA A 29 -60.84 -43.80 15.02
C ALA A 29 -59.96 -43.30 13.87
N PRO A 30 -58.91 -44.04 13.45
CA PRO A 30 -57.85 -43.54 12.57
C PRO A 30 -58.39 -43.13 11.20
N ARG A 31 -58.83 -41.85 11.13
CA ARG A 31 -59.36 -41.19 9.95
C ARG A 31 -58.29 -41.34 8.89
N ARG A 32 -58.61 -42.04 7.80
CA ARG A 32 -57.65 -42.41 6.73
C ARG A 32 -56.80 -41.18 6.40
N ARG A 33 -55.52 -41.18 6.77
CA ARG A 33 -54.65 -39.98 6.72
C ARG A 33 -54.24 -39.57 5.28
N TRP A 34 -54.91 -40.14 4.28
CA TRP A 34 -54.66 -39.91 2.86
C TRP A 34 -55.10 -38.51 2.41
N PRO A 35 -56.35 -38.04 2.64
CA PRO A 35 -56.73 -36.64 2.43
C PRO A 35 -55.81 -35.63 3.10
N THR A 36 -55.38 -35.85 4.35
CA THR A 36 -54.44 -34.93 5.03
C THR A 36 -53.05 -34.98 4.41
N ALA A 37 -52.49 -36.16 4.12
CA ALA A 37 -51.22 -36.30 3.43
C ALA A 37 -51.23 -35.69 2.01
N VAL A 38 -52.33 -35.84 1.27
CA VAL A 38 -52.53 -35.22 -0.05
C VAL A 38 -52.58 -33.69 0.09
N LEU A 39 -53.32 -33.16 1.06
CA LEU A 39 -53.37 -31.71 1.31
C LEU A 39 -52.00 -31.16 1.69
N THR A 40 -51.27 -31.81 2.61
CA THR A 40 -49.88 -31.45 2.96
C THR A 40 -48.95 -31.50 1.75
N GLY A 41 -49.09 -32.52 0.90
CA GLY A 41 -48.32 -32.63 -0.36
C GLY A 41 -48.62 -31.48 -1.34
N ILE A 42 -49.88 -31.09 -1.49
CA ILE A 42 -50.29 -29.94 -2.32
C ILE A 42 -49.69 -28.64 -1.76
N VAL A 43 -49.78 -28.41 -0.44
CA VAL A 43 -49.21 -27.21 0.20
C VAL A 43 -47.69 -27.14 0.02
N MET A 44 -46.98 -28.26 0.22
CA MET A 44 -45.53 -28.34 -0.06
C MET A 44 -45.20 -28.08 -1.52
N ALA A 45 -45.97 -28.64 -2.47
CA ALA A 45 -45.76 -28.43 -3.90
C ALA A 45 -45.98 -26.97 -4.33
N VAL A 46 -47.02 -26.31 -3.80
CA VAL A 46 -47.28 -24.88 -4.05
C VAL A 46 -46.16 -24.01 -3.46
N PHE A 47 -45.70 -24.31 -2.25
CA PHE A 47 -44.60 -23.57 -1.61
C PHE A 47 -43.27 -23.72 -2.37
N ALA A 48 -42.89 -24.96 -2.69
CA ALA A 48 -41.68 -25.25 -3.46
C ALA A 48 -41.72 -24.66 -4.88
N GLY A 49 -42.88 -24.76 -5.55
CA GLY A 49 -43.11 -24.14 -6.86
C GLY A 49 -43.02 -22.62 -6.81
N GLY A 50 -43.57 -21.98 -5.78
CA GLY A 50 -43.45 -20.55 -5.53
C GLY A 50 -42.00 -20.11 -5.34
N LEU A 51 -41.25 -20.78 -4.46
CA LEU A 51 -39.81 -20.51 -4.26
C LEU A 51 -39.02 -20.65 -5.57
N TRP A 52 -39.24 -21.73 -6.32
CA TRP A 52 -38.58 -21.97 -7.61
C TRP A 52 -38.91 -20.87 -8.62
N PHE A 53 -40.17 -20.45 -8.71
CA PHE A 53 -40.65 -19.41 -9.62
C PHE A 53 -40.04 -18.04 -9.29
N PHE A 54 -40.09 -17.60 -8.04
CA PHE A 54 -39.50 -16.33 -7.62
C PHE A 54 -37.97 -16.32 -7.74
N TYR A 55 -37.29 -17.44 -7.45
CA TYR A 55 -35.85 -17.58 -7.67
C TYR A 55 -35.47 -17.41 -9.15
N HIS A 56 -36.25 -18.02 -10.06
CA HIS A 56 -36.05 -17.89 -11.51
C HIS A 56 -36.44 -16.52 -12.08
N GLN A 57 -37.25 -15.73 -11.37
CA GLN A 57 -37.50 -14.33 -11.70
C GLN A 57 -36.37 -13.41 -11.21
N GLY A 58 -35.91 -13.59 -9.96
CA GLY A 58 -34.86 -12.75 -9.36
C GLY A 58 -33.54 -12.79 -10.13
N GLY A 59 -33.12 -13.98 -10.59
CA GLY A 59 -31.90 -14.15 -11.39
C GLY A 59 -31.96 -13.59 -12.83
N ARG A 60 -33.09 -13.01 -13.25
CA ARG A 60 -33.29 -12.45 -14.61
C ARG A 60 -33.75 -11.00 -14.62
N GLN A 61 -33.68 -10.30 -13.48
CA GLN A 61 -33.91 -8.86 -13.46
C GLN A 61 -32.74 -8.19 -14.22
N PRO A 62 -32.97 -7.61 -15.41
CA PRO A 62 -31.94 -6.83 -16.06
C PRO A 62 -31.65 -5.63 -15.16
N ALA A 63 -30.40 -5.17 -15.11
CA ALA A 63 -30.05 -4.00 -14.29
C ALA A 63 -31.01 -2.84 -14.63
N PRO A 64 -31.57 -2.10 -13.64
CA PRO A 64 -32.56 -1.06 -13.90
C PRO A 64 -32.02 0.03 -14.84
N GLY A 65 -32.32 -0.10 -16.13
CA GLY A 65 -31.77 0.75 -17.18
C GLY A 65 -32.14 0.24 -18.58
N PRO A 66 -32.13 1.13 -19.60
CA PRO A 66 -32.44 0.76 -20.97
C PRO A 66 -31.34 -0.17 -21.54
N GLY A 67 -31.72 -1.40 -21.89
CA GLY A 67 -30.84 -2.39 -22.54
C GLY A 67 -30.48 -3.60 -21.68
N GLY A 68 -30.62 -3.54 -20.36
CA GLY A 68 -30.38 -4.68 -19.46
C GLY A 68 -28.91 -5.13 -19.31
N GLU A 69 -28.00 -4.62 -20.13
CA GLU A 69 -26.56 -4.70 -19.91
C GLU A 69 -26.14 -3.86 -18.71
N VAL A 70 -25.13 -4.35 -17.97
CA VAL A 70 -24.47 -3.57 -16.93
C VAL A 70 -23.71 -2.42 -17.61
N PRO A 71 -23.93 -1.15 -17.24
CA PRO A 71 -23.26 -0.02 -17.91
C PRO A 71 -21.74 -0.09 -17.69
N LEU A 72 -20.99 -0.20 -18.78
CA LEU A 72 -19.52 -0.23 -18.73
C LEU A 72 -18.97 1.19 -18.50
N ILE A 73 -18.66 1.49 -17.24
CA ILE A 73 -17.98 2.73 -16.85
C ILE A 73 -16.53 2.64 -17.34
N ARG A 74 -16.12 3.56 -18.23
CA ARG A 74 -14.72 3.76 -18.64
C ARG A 74 -14.15 5.02 -18.01
N ALA A 75 -12.84 5.01 -17.76
CA ALA A 75 -12.09 6.22 -17.43
C ALA A 75 -11.97 7.13 -18.66
N ASP A 76 -11.69 8.41 -18.42
CA ASP A 76 -11.24 9.33 -19.46
C ASP A 76 -9.74 9.11 -19.72
N ASP A 77 -9.35 8.91 -20.98
CA ASP A 77 -7.95 8.66 -21.37
C ASP A 77 -7.07 9.92 -21.31
N LYS A 78 -7.63 11.07 -20.90
CA LYS A 78 -6.88 12.34 -20.79
C LYS A 78 -5.83 12.27 -19.66
N PRO A 79 -4.63 12.85 -19.86
CA PRO A 79 -3.63 12.97 -18.80
C PRO A 79 -4.17 13.74 -17.59
N MET A 80 -4.28 13.09 -16.43
CA MET A 80 -4.71 13.73 -15.17
C MET A 80 -3.79 14.88 -14.73
N LYS A 81 -2.58 14.98 -15.28
CA LYS A 81 -1.62 16.06 -15.02
C LYS A 81 -0.76 16.30 -16.25
N MET A 82 -0.79 17.54 -16.76
CA MET A 82 0.17 18.05 -17.74
C MET A 82 1.13 19.03 -17.07
N LYS A 83 2.35 19.15 -17.61
CA LYS A 83 3.25 20.25 -17.25
C LYS A 83 2.72 21.54 -17.90
N PRO A 84 2.68 22.69 -17.20
CA PRO A 84 2.31 23.96 -17.82
C PRO A 84 3.25 24.33 -18.96
N ASP A 85 2.72 24.91 -20.05
CA ASP A 85 3.50 25.37 -21.21
C ASP A 85 4.59 26.38 -20.80
N GLN A 86 4.26 27.25 -19.84
CA GLN A 86 5.20 28.12 -19.17
C GLN A 86 5.44 27.61 -17.74
N PRO A 87 6.60 27.00 -17.42
CA PRO A 87 6.89 26.43 -16.10
C PRO A 87 7.09 27.47 -14.98
N GLY A 88 6.89 28.76 -15.27
CA GLY A 88 7.17 29.87 -14.36
C GLY A 88 8.67 30.07 -14.10
N GLY A 89 8.98 30.81 -13.02
CA GLY A 89 10.34 31.17 -12.62
C GLY A 89 10.83 32.49 -13.20
N MET A 90 11.90 33.03 -12.60
CA MET A 90 12.59 34.22 -13.12
C MET A 90 13.69 33.81 -14.11
N PRO A 91 13.97 34.61 -15.15
CA PRO A 91 15.14 34.39 -16.00
C PRO A 91 16.41 34.70 -15.20
N VAL A 92 17.11 33.64 -14.76
CA VAL A 92 18.43 33.78 -14.12
C VAL A 92 19.49 33.81 -15.23
N PRO A 93 20.34 34.85 -15.32
CA PRO A 93 21.46 34.88 -16.25
C PRO A 93 22.50 33.79 -15.95
N ASP A 94 23.33 33.44 -16.94
CA ASP A 94 24.48 32.52 -16.80
C ASP A 94 24.17 31.13 -16.20
N GLN A 95 22.94 30.63 -16.36
CA GLN A 95 22.63 29.24 -16.00
C GLN A 95 23.55 28.25 -16.76
N ASN A 96 24.08 27.26 -16.03
CA ASN A 96 25.00 26.23 -16.52
C ASN A 96 26.41 26.73 -16.93
N VAL A 97 26.84 27.90 -16.45
CA VAL A 97 28.22 28.39 -16.61
C VAL A 97 29.03 28.09 -15.34
N SER A 98 30.26 27.59 -15.49
CA SER A 98 31.21 27.42 -14.38
C SER A 98 32.11 28.66 -14.21
N VAL A 99 32.63 28.89 -13.02
CA VAL A 99 33.54 30.04 -12.74
C VAL A 99 34.92 29.84 -13.38
N TYR A 100 35.31 28.59 -13.66
CA TYR A 100 36.64 28.23 -14.16
C TYR A 100 36.68 28.05 -15.68
N ASP A 101 35.54 27.78 -16.32
CA ASP A 101 35.45 27.66 -17.77
C ASP A 101 35.25 29.05 -18.40
N PRO A 102 36.06 29.43 -19.40
CA PRO A 102 35.89 30.71 -20.08
C PRO A 102 34.56 30.71 -20.85
N LYS A 103 33.72 31.73 -20.60
CA LYS A 103 32.46 31.91 -21.34
C LYS A 103 32.74 31.95 -22.85
N PRO A 104 31.98 31.24 -23.70
CA PRO A 104 32.14 31.32 -25.15
C PRO A 104 31.87 32.75 -25.62
N GLY A 105 32.86 33.36 -26.28
CA GLY A 105 32.83 34.77 -26.69
C GLY A 105 33.39 35.77 -25.66
N ALA A 106 33.95 35.32 -24.54
CA ALA A 106 34.71 36.20 -23.64
C ALA A 106 35.90 36.86 -24.37
N ALA A 107 36.17 38.12 -24.04
CA ALA A 107 37.33 38.84 -24.57
C ALA A 107 38.65 38.14 -24.15
N PRO A 108 39.70 38.14 -24.99
CA PRO A 108 40.99 37.57 -24.62
C PRO A 108 41.55 38.24 -23.36
N VAL A 109 41.80 37.45 -22.31
CA VAL A 109 42.42 37.96 -21.09
C VAL A 109 43.84 38.43 -21.41
N GLU A 110 44.13 39.69 -21.07
CA GLU A 110 45.42 40.32 -21.36
C GLU A 110 46.58 39.56 -20.71
N LYS A 111 47.53 39.12 -21.55
CA LYS A 111 48.66 38.28 -21.11
C LYS A 111 49.84 39.16 -20.69
N LEU A 112 49.80 39.64 -19.44
CA LEU A 112 50.79 40.57 -18.89
C LEU A 112 52.20 39.97 -18.64
N LEU A 113 52.33 38.65 -18.64
CA LEU A 113 53.62 37.97 -18.43
C LEU A 113 54.28 37.67 -19.80
N PRO A 114 55.60 37.93 -19.94
CA PRO A 114 56.33 37.51 -21.13
C PRO A 114 56.30 35.98 -21.27
N PRO A 115 56.45 35.44 -22.50
CA PRO A 115 56.55 34.00 -22.70
C PRO A 115 57.74 33.43 -21.91
N PRO A 116 57.61 32.20 -21.35
CA PRO A 116 58.69 31.58 -20.60
C PRO A 116 59.93 31.39 -21.47
N GLU A 117 61.11 31.57 -20.86
CA GLU A 117 62.39 31.41 -21.54
C GLU A 117 62.56 29.97 -22.07
N GLN A 118 63.19 29.84 -23.24
CA GLN A 118 63.45 28.52 -23.81
C GLN A 118 64.61 27.83 -23.07
N PRO A 119 64.52 26.52 -22.79
CA PRO A 119 65.57 25.80 -22.08
C PRO A 119 66.87 25.79 -22.90
N MET A 120 67.96 26.22 -22.29
CA MET A 120 69.28 26.22 -22.94
C MET A 120 69.72 24.78 -23.29
N PRO A 121 70.43 24.58 -24.42
CA PRO A 121 70.98 23.28 -24.77
C PRO A 121 71.96 22.80 -23.69
N ARG A 122 71.86 21.52 -23.33
CA ARG A 122 72.73 20.90 -22.31
C ARG A 122 74.20 21.03 -22.73
N PRO A 123 75.10 21.54 -21.87
CA PRO A 123 76.52 21.57 -22.16
C PRO A 123 77.06 20.16 -22.43
N VAL A 124 77.80 20.00 -23.54
CA VAL A 124 78.58 18.79 -23.77
C VAL A 124 79.77 18.74 -22.81
N PRO A 125 80.09 17.59 -22.20
CA PRO A 125 81.21 17.50 -21.27
C PRO A 125 82.53 17.86 -21.95
N ARG A 126 83.29 18.80 -21.36
CA ARG A 126 84.73 18.88 -21.63
C ARG A 126 85.44 17.81 -20.81
N GLU A 127 86.34 17.08 -21.43
CA GLU A 127 87.14 16.08 -20.75
C GLU A 127 88.15 16.74 -19.79
N ALA A 128 88.27 16.12 -18.62
CA ALA A 128 89.37 16.15 -17.66
C ALA A 128 90.08 17.49 -17.34
N THR A 129 89.88 17.96 -16.11
CA THR A 129 90.91 17.74 -15.07
C THR A 129 90.32 17.84 -13.66
N ALA A 130 90.46 16.77 -12.88
CA ALA A 130 90.42 16.76 -11.42
C ALA A 130 91.88 16.90 -10.90
N PRO A 131 92.19 17.19 -9.61
CA PRO A 131 91.38 17.12 -8.38
C PRO A 131 91.16 18.54 -7.75
N SER A 132 90.71 18.79 -6.50
CA SER A 132 90.64 18.00 -5.25
C SER A 132 89.41 18.30 -4.37
N ALA A 133 89.25 17.47 -3.34
CA ALA A 133 88.31 17.57 -2.21
C ALA A 133 88.93 18.42 -1.04
N PRO A 134 88.34 18.55 0.18
CA PRO A 134 87.21 17.80 0.74
C PRO A 134 86.23 18.54 1.68
N SER A 135 85.22 17.78 2.16
CA SER A 135 84.55 17.82 3.49
C SER A 135 84.05 19.16 4.06
N THR A 136 82.86 19.24 4.67
CA THR A 136 82.42 18.33 5.74
C THR A 136 80.90 18.23 5.82
N ALA A 137 80.39 17.03 6.10
CA ALA A 137 78.99 16.74 6.46
C ALA A 137 78.87 16.74 8.02
N PRO A 138 77.95 16.03 8.71
CA PRO A 138 76.63 15.48 8.30
C PRO A 138 75.49 15.71 9.33
N ALA A 139 74.32 15.15 9.01
CA ALA A 139 73.32 14.61 9.96
C ALA A 139 72.49 15.64 10.78
N GLN A 140 71.31 15.33 11.33
CA GLN A 140 70.69 14.04 11.68
C GLN A 140 69.21 13.97 11.21
N SER A 141 68.77 12.86 10.62
CA SER A 141 67.82 11.86 11.19
C SER A 141 66.42 12.43 11.49
N ALA A 142 65.33 12.09 10.79
CA ALA A 142 64.63 10.78 10.71
C ALA A 142 64.09 10.28 12.09
N PRO A 143 62.94 9.56 12.19
CA PRO A 143 62.28 8.75 11.15
C PRO A 143 60.72 8.76 11.17
N ALA A 144 60.12 7.79 10.44
CA ALA A 144 58.79 7.16 10.62
C ALA A 144 57.53 8.06 10.49
N ALA A 145 56.67 7.91 9.46
CA ALA A 145 55.86 6.74 9.09
C ALA A 145 54.74 6.38 10.10
N THR A 146 53.48 6.52 9.66
CA THR A 146 52.38 5.56 9.85
C THR A 146 51.22 5.97 8.94
N ALA A 147 50.61 5.01 8.27
CA ALA A 147 49.41 5.19 7.44
C ALA A 147 48.24 4.40 8.02
N ALA A 148 47.01 4.92 7.82
CA ALA A 148 45.73 4.26 8.14
C ALA A 148 45.49 4.06 9.67
N PRO A 149 44.26 3.72 10.15
CA PRO A 149 43.18 3.01 9.44
C PRO A 149 41.74 3.57 9.59
N GLN A 150 40.84 3.10 8.70
CA GLN A 150 39.46 2.59 8.90
C GLN A 150 38.45 3.40 9.78
N GLN A 151 37.13 3.33 9.68
CA GLN A 151 36.12 2.32 9.27
C GLN A 151 34.90 3.09 8.68
N GLN A 152 34.08 2.61 7.73
CA GLN A 152 33.11 1.48 7.79
C GLN A 152 31.98 1.72 8.83
N ALA A 153 30.69 1.42 8.63
CA ALA A 153 29.83 1.25 7.44
C ALA A 153 28.35 1.13 7.93
N ALA A 154 27.37 1.30 7.02
CA ALA A 154 25.97 0.83 7.17
C ALA A 154 25.13 1.47 8.32
N ALA A 155 23.79 1.48 8.33
CA ALA A 155 22.76 1.06 7.38
C ALA A 155 21.49 1.92 7.61
N THR A 156 20.55 1.98 6.64
CA THR A 156 19.08 1.83 6.84
C THR A 156 18.28 2.17 5.57
N THR A 157 17.62 1.14 5.02
CA THR A 157 16.26 1.14 4.42
C THR A 157 15.82 2.25 3.43
N ALA A 158 15.60 1.86 2.17
CA ALA A 158 14.25 1.72 1.57
C ALA A 158 14.33 1.12 0.15
N ALA A 159 13.30 0.35 -0.25
CA ALA A 159 13.16 -0.30 -1.57
C ALA A 159 12.53 0.68 -2.61
N PRO A 160 12.15 0.29 -3.86
CA PRO A 160 11.39 -0.92 -4.23
C PRO A 160 12.22 -2.08 -4.81
#